data_AF-A0A2Z4V2R6-F1
#
_entry.id   AF-A0A2Z4V2R6-F1
#
_cell.length_a   1.000
_cell.length_b   1.000
_cell.length_c   1.000
_cell.angle_alpha   90.00
_cell.angle_beta   90.00
_cell.angle_gamma   90.00
#
_symmetry.space_group_name_H-M   'P 1'
#
loop_
_entity.id
_entity.type
_entity.pdbx_description
1 polymer ?
#
loop_
_entity_poly.entity_id
_entity_poly.type
_entity_poly.pdbx_seq_one_letter_code
_entity_poly.pdbx_strand_id
1 'polypeptide(L)'
;MIEYVFLAGAAAGTGWLVRRKQRRRQAAGPVAGIPCMARQPAGRGRWRMGRVYADPGAVRWVPRRGEPVLLADGRSTAVRVPSVKEGISINPGSRIVTCAYAEPGTAGTGTGSIEIAVMPLDLRELAAALPQADPEPDPEPEPGPGPEIP
;
A
#
# COMPACT_ATOMS: atom_id res chain seq x y z
N MET A 1 29.64 41.43 17.55
CA MET A 1 29.52 40.50 18.71
C MET A 1 28.10 39.95 18.85
N ILE A 2 27.08 40.81 18.92
CA ILE A 2 25.67 40.41 19.10
C ILE A 2 25.15 39.46 18.00
N GLU A 3 25.54 39.69 16.74
CA GLU A 3 25.08 38.93 15.58
C GLU A 3 25.53 37.46 15.60
N TYR A 4 26.75 37.20 16.09
CA TYR A 4 27.28 35.85 16.28
C TYR A 4 26.55 35.09 17.39
N VAL A 5 26.08 35.80 18.43
CA VAL A 5 25.30 35.20 19.53
C VAL A 5 23.92 34.78 19.02
N PHE A 6 23.28 35.61 18.18
CA PHE A 6 22.00 35.25 17.56
C PHE A 6 22.12 34.05 16.62
N LEU A 7 23.14 34.00 15.76
CA LEU A 7 23.38 32.88 14.87
C LEU A 7 23.66 31.58 15.64
N ALA A 8 24.48 31.63 16.68
CA ALA A 8 24.76 30.49 17.53
C ALA A 8 23.51 29.98 18.26
N GLY A 9 22.68 30.90 18.78
CA GLY A 9 21.41 30.58 19.41
C GLY A 9 20.42 29.90 18.45
N ALA A 10 20.29 30.41 17.22
CA ALA A 10 19.42 29.83 16.19
C ALA A 10 19.86 28.42 15.77
N ALA A 11 21.17 28.20 15.59
CA ALA A 11 21.71 26.89 15.23
C ALA A 11 21.52 25.87 16.36
N ALA A 12 21.78 26.26 17.62
CA ALA A 12 21.56 25.41 18.79
C ALA A 12 20.08 25.06 18.98
N GLY A 13 19.19 26.04 18.83
CA GLY A 13 17.74 25.83 18.93
C GLY A 13 17.21 24.87 17.85
N THR A 14 17.67 25.04 16.61
CA THR A 14 17.31 24.16 15.49
C THR A 14 17.82 22.75 15.72
N GLY A 15 19.08 22.59 16.12
CA GLY A 15 19.66 21.28 16.47
C GLY A 15 18.92 20.59 17.62
N TRP A 16 18.51 21.35 18.65
CA TRP A 16 17.73 20.82 19.77
C TRP A 16 16.34 20.32 19.32
N LEU A 17 15.64 21.07 18.46
CA LEU A 17 14.33 20.65 17.93
C LEU A 17 14.43 19.39 17.07
N VAL A 18 15.44 19.31 16.20
CA VAL A 18 15.71 18.11 15.38
C VAL A 18 15.99 16.92 16.27
N ARG A 19 16.89 17.08 17.25
CA ARG A 19 17.24 16.02 18.21
C ARG A 19 16.05 15.59 19.06
N ARG A 20 15.20 16.53 19.50
CA ARG A 20 13.98 16.25 20.26
C ARG A 20 12.97 15.48 19.42
N LYS A 21 12.79 15.84 18.15
CA LYS A 21 11.90 15.14 17.21
C LYS A 21 12.42 13.74 16.90
N GLN A 22 13.74 13.58 16.71
CA GLN A 22 14.37 12.27 16.51
C GLN A 22 14.24 11.37 17.73
N ARG A 23 14.53 11.88 18.94
CA ARG A 23 14.34 11.13 20.19
C ARG A 23 12.89 10.69 20.39
N ARG A 24 11.91 11.53 20.04
CA ARG A 24 10.48 11.16 20.06
C ARG A 24 10.14 10.03 19.08
N ARG A 25 10.76 10.02 17.89
CA ARG A 25 10.59 8.96 16.90
C ARG A 25 11.23 7.64 17.34
N GLN A 26 12.40 7.71 17.97
CA GLN A 26 13.10 6.52 18.49
C GLN A 26 12.39 5.94 19.72
N ALA A 27 11.85 6.78 20.60
CA ALA A 27 11.11 6.34 21.78
C ALA A 27 9.73 5.72 21.47
N ALA A 28 9.20 5.92 20.27
CA ALA A 28 7.90 5.39 19.86
C ALA A 28 7.93 3.89 19.49
N GLY A 29 9.11 3.28 19.44
CA GLY A 29 9.28 1.88 19.03
C GLY A 29 8.90 1.62 17.56
N PRO A 30 9.20 0.41 17.03
CA PRO A 30 8.69 0.00 15.73
C PRO A 30 7.17 -0.16 15.83
N VAL A 31 6.44 0.74 15.19
CA VAL A 31 4.97 0.63 15.10
C VAL A 31 4.68 -0.51 14.13
N ALA A 32 4.04 -1.57 14.62
CA ALA A 32 3.69 -2.76 13.85
C ALA A 32 2.84 -2.43 12.60
N GLY A 33 2.96 -3.28 11.58
CA GLY A 33 2.23 -3.17 10.32
C GLY A 33 2.88 -2.21 9.31
N ILE A 34 2.66 -2.50 8.03
CA ILE A 34 3.24 -1.80 6.90
C ILE A 34 2.52 -0.45 6.71
N PRO A 35 3.19 0.70 6.85
CA PRO A 35 2.57 2.00 6.64
C PRO A 35 2.19 2.20 5.17
N CYS A 36 0.92 2.55 4.91
CA CYS A 36 0.45 2.72 3.55
C CYS A 36 -0.67 3.76 3.43
N MET A 37 -0.99 4.10 2.19
CA MET A 37 -2.25 4.73 1.83
C MET A 37 -3.05 3.69 1.05
N ALA A 38 -4.36 3.59 1.28
CA ALA A 38 -5.20 2.72 0.47
C ALA A 38 -6.49 3.41 0.03
N ARG A 39 -7.07 2.95 -1.07
CA ARG A 39 -8.40 3.36 -1.53
C ARG A 39 -9.22 2.15 -1.94
N GLN A 40 -10.49 2.18 -1.57
CA GLN A 40 -11.48 1.16 -1.88
C GLN A 40 -12.76 1.85 -2.40
N PRO A 41 -13.39 1.35 -3.46
CA PRO A 41 -12.85 0.33 -4.36
C PRO A 41 -11.65 0.86 -5.17
N ALA A 42 -10.86 -0.03 -5.77
CA ALA A 42 -9.74 0.35 -6.63
C ALA A 42 -10.19 1.33 -7.72
N GLY A 43 -9.34 2.31 -8.05
CA GLY A 43 -9.56 3.34 -9.07
C GLY A 43 -10.56 4.45 -8.69
N ARG A 44 -11.46 4.21 -7.73
CA ARG A 44 -12.59 5.12 -7.44
C ARG A 44 -12.60 5.66 -6.01
N GLY A 45 -11.99 4.96 -5.05
CA GLY A 45 -11.96 5.39 -3.65
C GLY A 45 -11.09 6.63 -3.39
N ARG A 46 -11.33 7.30 -2.27
CA ARG A 46 -10.40 8.30 -1.74
C ARG A 46 -9.22 7.62 -1.06
N TRP A 47 -8.02 8.14 -1.29
CA TRP A 47 -6.83 7.68 -0.58
C TRP A 47 -6.95 7.98 0.91
N ARG A 48 -6.79 6.95 1.73
CA ARG A 48 -6.87 7.01 3.19
C ARG A 48 -5.59 6.43 3.76
N MET A 49 -5.02 7.14 4.73
CA MET A 49 -3.84 6.67 5.44
C MET A 49 -4.21 5.51 6.36
N GLY A 50 -3.39 4.48 6.40
CA GLY A 50 -3.59 3.31 7.24
C GLY A 50 -2.34 2.46 7.36
N ARG A 51 -2.53 1.22 7.80
CA ARG A 51 -1.50 0.20 7.90
C ARG A 51 -2.04 -1.13 7.45
N VAL A 52 -1.23 -1.90 6.74
CA VAL A 52 -1.51 -3.31 6.48
C VAL A 52 -0.90 -4.13 7.61
N TYR A 53 -1.70 -5.02 8.18
CA TYR A 53 -1.25 -6.01 9.15
C TYR A 53 -1.36 -7.38 8.49
N ALA A 54 -0.26 -8.11 8.49
CA ALA A 54 -0.19 -9.50 8.07
C ALA A 54 -0.12 -10.35 9.34
N ASP A 55 -1.28 -10.61 9.93
CA ASP A 55 -1.39 -11.55 11.05
C ASP A 55 -1.42 -12.99 10.47
N PRO A 56 -0.94 -14.02 11.20
CA PRO A 56 -0.96 -15.40 10.71
C PRO A 56 -2.39 -15.81 10.28
N GLY A 57 -2.59 -16.00 8.98
CA GLY A 57 -3.88 -16.41 8.39
C GLY A 57 -4.87 -15.29 8.08
N ALA A 58 -4.55 -14.01 8.33
CA ALA A 58 -5.43 -12.90 7.97
C ALA A 58 -4.66 -11.61 7.66
N VAL A 59 -4.74 -11.16 6.40
CA VAL A 59 -4.27 -9.83 6.02
C VAL A 59 -5.41 -8.84 6.17
N ARG A 60 -5.14 -7.69 6.78
CA ARG A 60 -6.13 -6.62 6.94
C ARG A 60 -5.50 -5.26 6.77
N TRP A 61 -6.24 -4.35 6.16
CA TRP A 61 -5.89 -2.94 6.13
C TRP A 61 -6.69 -2.17 7.19
N VAL A 62 -5.99 -1.47 8.07
CA VAL A 62 -6.59 -0.65 9.13
C VAL A 62 -6.39 0.83 8.79
N PRO A 63 -7.44 1.57 8.43
CA PRO A 63 -7.31 3.01 8.22
C PRO A 63 -7.06 3.72 9.57
N ARG A 64 -6.43 4.89 9.53
CA ARG A 64 -6.24 5.73 10.73
C ARG A 64 -7.57 6.16 11.37
N ARG A 65 -8.64 6.22 10.57
CA ARG A 65 -10.01 6.52 11.00
C ARG A 65 -10.97 5.66 10.20
N GLY A 66 -11.91 4.99 10.86
CA GLY A 66 -12.93 4.12 10.25
C GLY A 66 -12.64 2.64 10.43
N GLU A 67 -13.48 1.79 9.84
CA GLU A 67 -13.45 0.35 10.04
C GLU A 67 -12.28 -0.33 9.31
N PRO A 68 -11.61 -1.33 9.92
CA PRO A 68 -10.69 -2.22 9.24
C PRO A 68 -11.34 -2.96 8.07
N VAL A 69 -10.55 -3.20 7.03
CA VAL A 69 -10.95 -4.00 5.87
C VAL A 69 -10.17 -5.30 5.91
N LEU A 70 -10.88 -6.41 6.05
CA LEU A 70 -10.31 -7.74 5.91
C LEU A 70 -10.03 -8.01 4.44
N LEU A 71 -8.79 -8.38 4.13
CA LEU A 71 -8.33 -8.76 2.80
C LEU A 71 -8.28 -10.30 2.74
N ALA A 72 -9.40 -10.95 3.03
CA ALA A 72 -9.51 -12.41 2.99
C ALA A 72 -9.18 -12.92 1.59
N ASP A 73 -8.30 -13.92 1.50
CA ASP A 73 -7.76 -14.43 0.22
C ASP A 73 -7.20 -13.33 -0.69
N GLY A 74 -6.69 -12.26 -0.08
CA GLY A 74 -6.18 -11.09 -0.78
C GLY A 74 -5.02 -11.44 -1.70
N ARG A 75 -5.17 -11.16 -3.00
CA ARG A 75 -4.11 -11.37 -4.00
C ARG A 75 -3.78 -10.08 -4.73
N SER A 76 -2.48 -9.86 -4.95
CA SER A 76 -1.96 -8.80 -5.81
C SER A 76 -2.27 -9.11 -7.26
N THR A 77 -2.98 -8.22 -7.96
CA THR A 77 -3.30 -8.37 -9.39
C THR A 77 -2.45 -7.47 -10.29
N ALA A 78 -1.92 -6.36 -9.77
CA ALA A 78 -1.04 -5.47 -10.52
C ALA A 78 -0.18 -4.62 -9.59
N VAL A 79 1.01 -4.21 -10.07
CA VAL A 79 1.88 -3.23 -9.41
C VAL A 79 2.25 -2.13 -10.39
N ARG A 80 2.08 -0.86 -10.01
CA ARG A 80 2.40 0.28 -10.86
C ARG A 80 2.94 1.48 -10.09
N VAL A 81 3.49 2.45 -10.83
CA VAL A 81 3.81 3.77 -10.28
C VAL A 81 2.53 4.64 -10.18
N PRO A 82 2.49 5.62 -9.26
CA PRO A 82 1.45 6.64 -9.25
C PRO A 82 1.42 7.45 -10.54
N SER A 83 0.24 7.80 -11.01
CA SER A 83 0.07 8.87 -11.99
C SER A 83 0.42 10.24 -11.37
N VAL A 84 0.62 11.25 -12.20
CA VAL A 84 0.87 12.63 -11.74
C VAL A 84 -0.23 13.12 -10.79
N LYS A 85 -1.51 12.87 -11.13
CA LYS A 85 -2.66 13.24 -10.30
C LYS A 85 -2.64 12.53 -8.95
N GLU A 86 -2.27 11.25 -8.93
CA GLU A 86 -2.16 10.47 -7.69
C GLU A 86 -0.98 10.94 -6.85
N GLY A 87 0.16 11.30 -7.45
CA GLY A 87 1.34 11.84 -6.77
C GLY A 87 1.10 13.13 -5.97
N ILE A 88 -0.03 13.81 -6.20
CA ILE A 88 -0.46 14.95 -5.36
C ILE A 88 -1.11 14.45 -4.05
N SER A 89 -1.76 13.28 -4.08
CA SER A 89 -2.52 12.71 -2.94
C SER A 89 -1.74 11.67 -2.14
N ILE A 90 -0.78 10.99 -2.77
CA ILE A 90 0.10 9.97 -2.18
C ILE A 90 1.56 10.32 -2.49
N ASN A 91 2.51 9.63 -1.84
CA ASN A 91 3.93 9.84 -2.13
C ASN A 91 4.24 9.44 -3.60
N PRO A 92 4.79 10.34 -4.45
CA PRO A 92 5.14 10.03 -5.84
C PRO A 92 6.13 8.86 -5.99
N GLY A 93 6.99 8.64 -5.00
CA GLY A 93 7.96 7.54 -4.99
C GLY A 93 7.37 6.17 -4.62
N SER A 94 6.08 6.11 -4.26
CA SER A 94 5.41 4.86 -3.88
C SER A 94 5.22 3.89 -5.05
N ARG A 95 4.75 2.69 -4.74
CA ARG A 95 4.21 1.71 -5.67
C ARG A 95 2.78 1.42 -5.26
N ILE A 96 1.87 1.45 -6.22
CA ILE A 96 0.46 1.11 -6.04
C ILE A 96 0.30 -0.36 -6.40
N VAL A 97 -0.14 -1.15 -5.43
CA VAL A 97 -0.50 -2.55 -5.59
C VAL A 97 -2.02 -2.65 -5.64
N THR A 98 -2.56 -3.13 -6.76
CA THR A 98 -3.98 -3.48 -6.88
C THR A 98 -4.17 -4.86 -6.30
N CYS A 99 -5.14 -5.02 -5.41
CA CYS A 99 -5.46 -6.28 -4.77
C CYS A 99 -6.94 -6.62 -4.94
N ALA A 100 -7.21 -7.89 -5.24
CA ALA A 100 -8.54 -8.48 -5.17
C ALA A 100 -8.65 -9.30 -3.87
N TYR A 101 -9.82 -9.30 -3.22
CA TYR A 101 -10.06 -10.05 -1.99
C TYR A 101 -11.53 -10.47 -1.88
N ALA A 102 -11.82 -11.51 -1.10
CA ALA A 102 -13.18 -11.94 -0.83
C ALA A 102 -13.86 -10.98 0.16
N GLU A 103 -15.07 -10.49 -0.18
CA GLU A 103 -15.83 -9.70 0.77
C GLU A 103 -16.42 -10.60 1.88
N PRO A 104 -16.24 -10.24 3.17
CA PRO A 104 -16.76 -11.03 4.27
C PRO A 104 -18.30 -11.01 4.28
N GLY A 105 -18.92 -12.20 4.34
CA GLY A 105 -20.37 -12.36 4.43
C GLY A 105 -21.09 -12.54 3.09
N THR A 106 -20.38 -12.40 1.96
CA THR A 106 -20.93 -12.64 0.62
C THR A 106 -20.55 -14.04 0.17
N ALA A 107 -21.44 -15.02 0.42
CA ALA A 107 -21.24 -16.40 -0.02
C ALA A 107 -21.14 -16.47 -1.56
N GLY A 108 -19.90 -16.45 -2.06
CA GLY A 108 -19.55 -16.91 -3.42
C GLY A 108 -19.81 -15.96 -4.60
N THR A 109 -19.89 -14.63 -4.45
CA THR A 109 -20.12 -13.76 -5.64
C THR A 109 -19.47 -12.37 -5.62
N GLY A 110 -19.02 -11.86 -4.46
CA GLY A 110 -18.44 -10.52 -4.36
C GLY A 110 -16.92 -10.51 -4.16
N THR A 111 -16.17 -10.12 -5.19
CA THR A 111 -14.73 -9.83 -5.07
C THR A 111 -14.54 -8.34 -4.83
N GLY A 112 -14.09 -7.98 -3.63
CA GLY A 112 -13.67 -6.62 -3.30
C GLY A 112 -12.36 -6.25 -4.00
N SER A 113 -12.16 -4.96 -4.27
CA SER A 113 -10.90 -4.46 -4.83
C SER A 113 -10.37 -3.27 -4.04
N ILE A 114 -9.06 -3.26 -3.80
CA ILE A 114 -8.37 -2.19 -3.08
C ILE A 114 -7.07 -1.87 -3.79
N GLU A 115 -6.69 -0.60 -3.83
CA GLU A 115 -5.34 -0.19 -4.21
C GLU A 115 -4.58 0.28 -2.98
N ILE A 116 -3.36 -0.22 -2.81
CA ILE A 116 -2.50 0.05 -1.67
C ILE A 116 -1.21 0.71 -2.19
N ALA A 117 -0.99 1.96 -1.83
CA ALA A 117 0.24 2.69 -2.09
C ALA A 117 1.21 2.52 -0.92
N VAL A 118 2.34 1.86 -1.18
CA VAL A 118 3.43 1.60 -0.22
C VAL A 118 4.75 2.15 -0.73
N MET A 119 5.69 2.42 0.18
CA MET A 119 7.04 2.79 -0.23
C MET A 119 7.75 1.57 -0.85
N PRO A 120 8.70 1.76 -1.79
CA PRO A 120 9.37 0.65 -2.46
C PRO A 120 10.09 -0.32 -1.50
N LEU A 121 10.59 0.18 -0.38
CA LEU A 121 11.24 -0.63 0.66
C LEU A 121 10.26 -1.60 1.34
N ASP A 122 9.00 -1.20 1.44
CA ASP A 122 7.93 -1.96 2.09
C ASP A 122 7.17 -2.87 1.10
N LEU A 123 7.41 -2.72 -0.21
CA LEU A 123 6.72 -3.48 -1.25
C LEU A 123 6.96 -4.99 -1.12
N ARG A 124 8.18 -5.40 -0.76
CA ARG A 124 8.52 -6.82 -0.59
C ARG A 124 7.73 -7.45 0.55
N GLU A 125 7.58 -6.71 1.66
CA GLU A 125 6.81 -7.18 2.82
C GLU A 125 5.32 -7.26 2.46
N LEU A 126 4.80 -6.28 1.73
CA LEU A 126 3.42 -6.32 1.25
C LEU A 126 3.17 -7.48 0.28
N ALA A 127 4.10 -7.73 -0.66
CA ALA A 127 3.98 -8.83 -1.62
C ALA A 127 4.08 -10.22 -0.97
N ALA A 128 4.81 -10.34 0.14
CA ALA A 128 4.83 -11.57 0.94
C ALA A 128 3.49 -11.80 1.66
N ALA A 129 2.80 -10.73 2.06
CA ALA A 129 1.48 -10.81 2.69
C ALA A 129 0.36 -11.05 1.66
N LEU A 130 0.44 -10.40 0.50
CA LEU A 130 -0.55 -10.45 -0.57
C LEU A 130 0.11 -11.05 -1.82
N PRO A 131 0.16 -12.39 -1.93
CA PRO A 131 0.82 -13.03 -3.06
C PRO A 131 0.17 -12.63 -4.38
N GLN A 132 0.96 -12.66 -5.45
CA GLN A 132 0.45 -12.35 -6.78
C GLN A 132 -0.60 -13.39 -7.18
N ALA A 133 -1.69 -12.96 -7.82
CA ALA A 133 -2.63 -13.88 -8.44
C ALA A 133 -1.91 -14.65 -9.55
N ASP A 134 -2.13 -15.97 -9.61
CA ASP A 134 -1.63 -16.78 -10.71
C ASP A 134 -2.09 -16.18 -12.05
N PRO A 135 -1.22 -16.13 -13.07
CA PRO A 135 -1.67 -15.77 -14.40
C PRO A 135 -2.78 -16.76 -14.79
N GLU A 136 -3.93 -16.21 -15.17
CA GLU A 136 -5.00 -17.00 -15.78
C GLU A 136 -4.37 -17.79 -16.93
N PRO A 137 -4.53 -19.13 -16.98
CA PRO A 137 -3.92 -19.92 -18.04
C PRO A 137 -4.38 -19.36 -19.38
N ASP A 138 -3.43 -19.10 -20.28
CA ASP A 138 -3.73 -18.67 -21.64
C ASP A 138 -4.84 -19.59 -22.19
N PRO A 139 -5.93 -19.04 -22.75
CA PRO A 139 -6.93 -19.89 -23.38
C PRO A 139 -6.19 -20.73 -24.44
N GLU A 140 -6.27 -22.06 -24.32
CA GLU A 140 -5.69 -22.97 -25.30
C GLU A 140 -6.06 -22.47 -26.70
N PRO A 141 -5.10 -22.37 -27.63
CA PRO A 141 -5.41 -21.92 -28.98
C PRO A 141 -6.50 -22.84 -29.53
N GLU A 142 -7.67 -22.26 -29.82
CA GLU A 142 -8.79 -23.02 -30.37
C GLU A 142 -8.27 -23.82 -31.57
N PRO A 143 -8.59 -25.13 -31.66
CA PRO A 143 -8.17 -25.94 -32.79
C PRO A 143 -8.70 -25.27 -34.05
N GLY A 144 -7.79 -24.72 -34.85
CA GLY A 144 -8.12 -24.00 -36.08
C GLY A 144 -9.01 -24.86 -36.98
N PRO A 145 -9.87 -24.25 -37.81
CA PRO A 145 -10.77 -24.99 -38.67
C PRO A 145 -9.97 -26.03 -39.46
N GLY A 146 -10.30 -27.30 -39.23
CA GLY A 146 -9.66 -28.42 -39.91
C GLY A 146 -9.75 -28.27 -41.42
N PRO A 147 -8.84 -28.87 -42.19
CA PRO A 147 -8.82 -28.71 -43.63
C PRO A 147 -10.17 -29.13 -44.22
N GLU A 148 -10.87 -28.19 -44.85
CA GLU A 148 -11.98 -28.50 -45.74
C GLU A 148 -11.41 -29.30 -46.92
N ILE A 149 -11.82 -30.57 -47.01
CA ILE A 149 -11.58 -31.46 -48.14
C ILE A 149 -12.89 -32.20 -48.40
N PRO A 150 -13.34 -32.40 -49.64
CA PRO A 150 -13.04 -31.73 -50.92
C PRO A 150 -14.23 -31.00 -51.56
#